data_AF-A0A9D6SVY7-F1
#
_entry.id   AF-A0A9D6SVY7-F1
#
_cell.length_a   1.000
_cell.length_b   1.000
_cell.length_c   1.000
_cell.angle_alpha   90.00
_cell.angle_beta   90.00
_cell.angle_gamma   90.00
#
_symmetry.space_group_name_H-M   'P 1'
#
loop_
_entity.id
_entity.type
_entity.pdbx_description
1 polymer ?
#
loop_
_entity_poly.entity_id
_entity_poly.type
_entity_poly.pdbx_seq_one_letter_code
_entity_poly.pdbx_strand_id
1 'polypeptide(L)'
;MIDPTTLALISVGLVFALIVLGVHIGVALAAVSVLTLWGITGKFSVAASLLQTTAYSAVMDYVFAVVPLFVLMGLFSTLSGATRELFSSAQVLLGGIRGGLGIATVFANAVFAAITGVSVASAAVFSKIA
;
A
#
# COMPACT_ATOMS: atom_id res chain seq x y z
N MET A 1 -10.65 -30.54 -26.24
CA MET A 1 -11.12 -29.26 -25.67
C MET A 1 -11.23 -29.47 -24.18
N ILE A 2 -10.45 -28.77 -23.36
CA ILE A 2 -10.55 -28.87 -21.91
C ILE A 2 -11.75 -28.02 -21.48
N ASP A 3 -12.66 -28.57 -20.68
CA ASP A 3 -13.81 -27.82 -20.19
C ASP A 3 -13.35 -26.57 -19.40
N PRO A 4 -13.97 -25.39 -19.63
CA PRO A 4 -13.58 -24.14 -18.98
C PRO A 4 -13.60 -24.23 -17.44
N THR A 5 -14.49 -25.07 -16.90
CA THR A 5 -14.63 -25.33 -15.47
C THR A 5 -13.43 -26.08 -14.88
N THR A 6 -12.84 -27.01 -15.64
CA THR A 6 -11.66 -27.78 -15.22
C THR A 6 -10.43 -26.89 -15.18
N LEU A 7 -10.25 -26.02 -16.18
CA LEU A 7 -9.18 -25.01 -16.19
C LEU A 7 -9.29 -24.03 -15.01
N ALA A 8 -10.51 -23.64 -14.64
CA ALA A 8 -10.76 -22.80 -13.48
C ALA A 8 -10.42 -23.50 -12.14
N LEU A 9 -10.74 -24.79 -11.99
CA LEU A 9 -10.34 -25.53 -10.78
C LEU A 9 -8.81 -25.68 -10.67
N ILE A 10 -8.15 -25.98 -11.79
CA ILE A 10 -6.69 -26.13 -11.84
C ILE A 10 -6.00 -24.81 -11.49
N SER A 11 -6.49 -23.68 -12.00
CA SER A 11 -5.89 -22.37 -11.73
C SER A 11 -6.00 -21.97 -10.26
N VAL A 12 -7.15 -22.21 -9.62
CA VAL A 12 -7.32 -21.98 -8.18
C VAL A 12 -6.33 -22.82 -7.37
N GLY A 13 -6.23 -24.12 -7.66
CA GLY A 13 -5.28 -25.01 -7.00
C GLY A 13 -3.82 -24.57 -7.19
N LEU A 14 -3.48 -24.10 -8.39
CA LEU A 14 -2.15 -23.64 -8.74
C LEU A 14 -1.75 -22.36 -7.97
N VAL A 15 -2.67 -21.38 -7.85
CA VAL A 15 -2.43 -20.16 -7.05
C VAL A 15 -2.14 -20.52 -5.60
N PHE A 16 -2.97 -21.38 -4.99
CA PHE A 16 -2.77 -21.80 -3.60
C PHE A 16 -1.43 -22.53 -3.41
N ALA A 17 -1.07 -23.42 -4.34
CA ALA A 17 0.21 -24.12 -4.29
C ALA A 17 1.40 -23.14 -4.37
N LEU A 18 1.35 -22.14 -5.25
CA LEU A 18 2.39 -21.11 -5.39
C LEU A 18 2.54 -20.25 -4.13
N ILE A 19 1.42 -19.88 -3.50
CA ILE A 19 1.42 -19.11 -2.25
C ILE A 19 2.05 -19.93 -1.12
N VAL A 20 1.71 -21.21 -1.01
CA VAL A 20 2.29 -22.12 0.01
C VAL A 20 3.78 -22.34 -0.23
N LEU A 21 4.24 -22.35 -1.48
CA LEU A 21 5.66 -22.39 -1.84
C LEU A 21 6.43 -21.10 -1.50
N GLY A 22 5.76 -20.05 -1.01
CA GLY A 22 6.39 -18.79 -0.63
C GLY A 22 6.58 -17.82 -1.79
N VAL A 23 5.90 -18.02 -2.93
CA VAL A 23 5.91 -17.04 -4.02
C VAL A 23 5.09 -15.83 -3.63
N HIS A 24 5.60 -14.63 -3.94
CA HIS A 24 4.89 -13.38 -3.70
C HIS A 24 3.51 -13.40 -4.37
N ILE A 25 2.45 -13.08 -3.61
CA ILE A 25 1.05 -13.23 -4.03
C ILE A 25 0.78 -12.54 -5.37
N GLY A 26 1.32 -11.34 -5.59
CA GLY A 26 1.17 -10.63 -6.86
C GLY A 26 1.76 -11.37 -8.06
N VAL A 27 2.92 -12.00 -7.89
CA VAL A 27 3.58 -12.79 -8.96
C VAL A 27 2.82 -14.08 -9.23
N ALA A 28 2.37 -14.76 -8.17
CA ALA A 28 1.56 -15.97 -8.29
C ALA A 28 0.25 -15.69 -9.04
N LEU A 29 -0.48 -14.64 -8.68
CA LEU A 29 -1.72 -14.25 -9.35
C LEU A 29 -1.48 -13.84 -10.81
N ALA A 30 -0.44 -13.07 -11.10
CA ALA A 30 -0.12 -12.65 -12.46
C ALA A 30 0.22 -13.86 -13.36
N ALA A 31 1.11 -14.74 -12.90
CA ALA A 31 1.53 -15.91 -13.66
C ALA A 31 0.37 -16.87 -13.93
N VAL A 32 -0.41 -17.22 -12.90
CA VAL A 32 -1.53 -18.14 -13.07
C VAL A 32 -2.64 -17.53 -13.93
N SER A 33 -2.91 -16.23 -13.80
CA SER A 33 -3.88 -15.54 -14.65
C SER A 33 -3.50 -15.64 -16.12
N VAL A 34 -2.24 -15.39 -16.49
CA VAL A 34 -1.76 -15.51 -17.88
C VAL A 34 -1.86 -16.93 -18.40
N LEU A 35 -1.43 -17.92 -17.61
CA LEU A 35 -1.45 -19.33 -17.99
C LEU A 35 -2.88 -19.83 -18.23
N THR A 36 -3.81 -19.45 -17.35
CA THR A 36 -5.22 -19.83 -17.45
C THR A 36 -5.88 -19.18 -18.66
N LEU A 37 -5.62 -17.89 -18.90
CA LEU A 37 -6.20 -17.17 -20.01
C LEU A 37 -5.68 -17.65 -21.37
N TRP A 38 -4.40 -17.99 -21.42
CA TRP A 38 -3.79 -18.60 -22.60
C TRP A 38 -4.41 -19.98 -22.89
N GLY A 39 -4.66 -20.78 -21.85
CA GLY A 39 -5.33 -22.08 -21.95
C GLY A 39 -6.80 -21.99 -22.42
N ILE A 40 -7.52 -20.93 -22.06
CA ILE A 40 -8.92 -20.72 -22.47
C ILE A 40 -9.02 -20.15 -23.89
N THR A 41 -8.20 -19.15 -24.21
CA THR A 41 -8.37 -18.35 -25.43
C THR A 41 -7.54 -18.89 -26.61
N GLY A 42 -6.51 -19.69 -26.34
CA GLY A 42 -5.56 -20.21 -27.35
C GLY A 42 -4.69 -19.13 -28.01
N LYS A 43 -4.95 -17.85 -27.75
CA LYS A 43 -4.26 -16.69 -28.31
C LYS A 43 -3.46 -15.99 -27.21
N PHE A 44 -2.14 -16.09 -27.29
CA PHE A 44 -1.24 -15.40 -26.37
C PHE A 44 -1.44 -13.87 -26.34
N SER A 45 -1.87 -13.29 -27.48
CA SER A 45 -2.18 -11.86 -27.59
C SER A 45 -3.22 -11.37 -26.57
N VAL A 46 -4.26 -12.16 -26.27
CA VAL A 46 -5.33 -11.74 -25.34
C VAL A 46 -4.82 -11.74 -23.90
N ALA A 47 -4.03 -12.76 -23.53
CA ALA A 47 -3.40 -12.84 -22.22
C ALA A 47 -2.38 -11.71 -22.00
N ALA A 48 -1.58 -11.40 -23.02
CA ALA A 48 -0.61 -10.30 -22.99
C ALA A 48 -1.29 -8.93 -22.88
N SER A 49 -2.35 -8.68 -23.65
CA SER A 49 -3.08 -7.41 -23.58
C SER A 49 -3.73 -7.19 -22.21
N LEU A 50 -4.31 -8.22 -21.60
CA LEU A 50 -4.89 -8.10 -20.26
C LEU A 50 -3.82 -7.88 -19.19
N LEU A 51 -2.68 -8.57 -19.27
CA LEU A 51 -1.56 -8.33 -18.37
C LEU A 51 -1.03 -6.90 -18.50
N GLN A 52 -0.95 -6.37 -19.74
CA GLN A 52 -0.58 -4.97 -19.98
C GLN A 52 -1.59 -4.00 -19.36
N THR A 53 -2.89 -4.23 -19.54
CA THR A 53 -3.93 -3.38 -18.93
C THR A 53 -3.87 -3.42 -17.41
N THR A 54 -3.75 -4.60 -16.81
CA THR A 54 -3.66 -4.75 -15.35
C THR A 54 -2.40 -4.09 -14.79
N ALA A 55 -1.24 -4.27 -15.44
CA ALA A 55 0.00 -3.60 -15.04
C ALA A 55 -0.11 -2.08 -15.18
N TYR A 56 -0.73 -1.59 -16.26
CA TYR A 56 -0.95 -0.16 -16.48
C TYR A 56 -1.87 0.44 -15.41
N SER A 57 -2.98 -0.23 -15.09
CA SER A 57 -3.90 0.20 -14.03
C SER A 57 -3.25 0.16 -12.64
N ALA A 58 -2.34 -0.80 -12.39
CA ALA A 58 -1.60 -0.86 -11.14
C ALA A 58 -0.60 0.28 -11.00
N VAL A 59 0.04 0.74 -12.08
CA VAL A 59 0.97 1.88 -12.06
C VAL A 59 0.22 3.22 -12.01
N MET A 60 -0.94 3.30 -12.65
CA MET A 60 -1.82 4.49 -12.64
C MET A 60 -2.72 4.54 -11.40
N ASP A 61 -2.39 3.78 -10.36
CA ASP A 61 -3.17 3.77 -9.13
C ASP A 61 -3.18 5.16 -8.50
N TYR A 62 -4.36 5.60 -8.08
CA TYR A 62 -4.62 6.90 -7.50
C TYR A 62 -3.74 7.15 -6.26
N VAL A 63 -3.34 6.08 -5.57
CA VAL A 63 -2.42 6.12 -4.44
C VAL A 63 -1.11 6.84 -4.78
N PHE A 64 -0.54 6.61 -5.98
CA PHE A 64 0.72 7.24 -6.37
C PHE A 64 0.60 8.75 -6.60
N ALA A 65 -0.56 9.23 -7.06
CA ALA A 65 -0.83 10.66 -7.20
C ALA A 65 -1.11 11.34 -5.84
N VAL A 66 -1.68 10.58 -4.90
CA VAL A 66 -2.12 11.07 -3.60
C VAL A 66 -0.98 11.13 -2.58
N VAL A 67 0.02 10.24 -2.66
CA VAL A 67 1.18 10.23 -1.76
C VAL A 67 1.93 11.58 -1.74
N PRO A 68 2.31 12.21 -2.87
CA PRO A 68 2.97 13.51 -2.87
C PRO A 68 2.11 14.64 -2.29
N LEU A 69 0.79 14.61 -2.52
CA LEU A 69 -0.14 15.60 -1.97
C LEU A 69 -0.21 15.53 -0.45
N PHE A 70 -0.20 14.33 0.13
CA PHE A 70 -0.14 14.16 1.59
C PHE A 70 1.21 14.58 2.18
N VAL A 71 2.32 14.31 1.48
CA VAL A 71 3.63 14.82 1.88
C VAL A 71 3.67 16.35 1.85
N LEU A 72 3.10 16.97 0.80
CA LEU A 72 2.98 18.43 0.70
C LEU A 72 2.12 19.01 1.82
N MET A 73 1.01 18.35 2.16
CA MET A 73 0.16 18.73 3.30
C MET A 73 0.93 18.69 4.63
N GLY A 74 1.72 17.62 4.87
CA GLY A 74 2.59 17.52 6.05
C GLY A 74 3.65 18.62 6.11
N LEU A 75 4.24 18.96 4.95
CA LEU A 75 5.20 20.07 4.83
C LEU A 75 4.55 21.42 5.13
N PHE A 76 3.39 21.72 4.55
CA PHE A 76 2.66 22.97 4.84
C PHE A 76 2.20 23.08 6.29
N SER A 77 1.74 21.98 6.89
CA SER A 77 1.36 21.94 8.30
C SER A 77 2.56 22.26 9.22
N THR A 78 3.75 21.78 8.85
CA THR A 78 4.98 22.04 9.60
C THR A 78 5.52 23.45 9.38
N LEU A 79 5.51 23.94 8.14
CA LEU A 79 6.00 25.28 7.76
C LEU A 79 5.10 26.41 8.28
N SER A 80 3.78 26.18 8.38
CA SER A 80 2.84 27.17 8.92
C SER A 80 2.93 27.35 10.43
N GLY A 81 3.73 26.53 11.15
CA GLY A 81 3.82 26.57 12.60
C GLY A 81 2.65 25.91 13.33
N ALA A 82 1.58 25.50 12.61
CA ALA A 82 0.42 24.84 13.18
C ALA A 82 0.81 23.56 13.95
N THR A 83 1.71 22.74 13.39
CA THR A 83 2.25 21.56 14.08
C THR A 83 2.92 21.93 15.41
N ARG A 84 3.62 23.06 15.45
CA ARG A 84 4.38 23.50 16.63
C ARG A 84 3.45 24.00 17.74
N GLU A 85 2.37 24.70 17.38
CA GLU A 85 1.33 25.11 18.33
C GLU A 85 0.55 23.91 18.89
N LEU A 86 0.23 22.93 18.03
CA LEU A 86 -0.40 21.68 18.45
C LEU A 86 0.51 20.88 19.39
N PHE A 87 1.81 20.77 19.09
CA PHE A 87 2.79 20.10 19.95
C PHE A 87 2.93 20.78 21.31
N SER A 88 3.03 22.11 21.33
CA SER A 88 3.10 22.88 22.57
C SER A 88 1.87 22.65 23.44
N SER A 89 0.68 22.68 22.83
CA SER A 89 -0.60 22.43 23.52
C SER A 89 -0.69 21.01 24.07
N ALA A 90 -0.25 20.01 23.30
CA ALA A 90 -0.20 18.62 23.73
C ALA A 90 0.85 18.40 24.85
N GLN A 91 2.00 19.08 24.81
CA GLN A 91 3.01 19.01 25.85
C GLN A 91 2.53 19.61 27.17
N VAL A 92 1.76 20.70 27.12
CA VAL A 92 1.12 21.28 28.32
C VAL A 92 0.10 20.29 28.91
N LEU A 93 -0.67 19.61 28.07
CA LEU A 93 -1.66 18.60 28.51
C LEU A 93 -1.01 17.33 29.09
N LEU A 94 0.11 16.88 28.51
CA LEU A 94 0.77 15.60 28.86
C LEU A 94 1.97 15.76 29.81
N GLY A 95 2.41 16.99 30.08
CA GLY A 95 3.59 17.30 30.89
C GLY A 95 3.47 16.98 32.38
N GLY A 96 2.24 16.81 32.89
CA GLY A 96 1.98 16.43 34.29
C GLY A 96 2.20 14.94 34.60
N ILE A 97 2.43 14.09 33.60
CA ILE A 97 2.45 12.64 33.74
C ILE A 97 3.90 12.14 33.85
N ARG A 98 4.20 11.29 34.86
CA ARG A 98 5.52 10.62 34.97
C ARG A 98 5.75 9.74 33.72
N GLY A 99 6.79 10.05 32.94
CA GLY A 99 7.03 9.45 31.61
C GLY A 99 6.47 10.25 30.42
N GLY A 100 5.96 11.47 30.67
CA GLY A 100 5.25 12.31 29.69
C GLY A 100 6.03 12.65 28.43
N LEU A 101 7.37 12.62 28.44
CA LEU A 101 8.18 12.86 27.25
C LEU A 101 7.94 11.80 26.16
N GLY A 102 7.90 10.52 26.54
CA GLY A 102 7.65 9.41 25.61
C GLY A 102 6.20 9.37 25.13
N ILE A 103 5.26 9.64 26.04
CA ILE A 103 3.82 9.70 25.73
C ILE A 103 3.54 10.86 24.77
N ALA A 104 4.16 12.02 24.96
CA ALA A 104 4.03 13.16 24.06
C ALA A 104 4.58 12.85 22.65
N THR A 105 5.70 12.14 22.53
CA THR A 105 6.24 11.74 21.22
C THR A 105 5.31 10.78 20.48
N VAL A 106 4.79 9.75 21.15
CA VAL A 106 3.87 8.78 20.55
C VAL A 106 2.55 9.45 20.16
N PHE A 107 2.00 10.28 21.06
CA PHE A 107 0.75 10.98 20.82
C PHE A 107 0.86 11.96 19.64
N ALA A 108 1.96 12.70 19.56
CA ALA A 108 2.16 13.61 18.45
C ALA A 108 2.41 12.88 17.12
N ASN A 109 3.09 11.73 17.13
CA ASN A 109 3.21 10.87 15.95
C ASN A 109 1.83 10.34 15.50
N ALA A 110 0.97 9.96 16.45
CA ALA A 110 -0.39 9.51 16.15
C ALA A 110 -1.27 10.62 15.56
N VAL A 111 -1.19 11.84 16.10
CA VAL A 111 -1.92 13.01 15.56
C VAL A 111 -1.41 13.35 14.16
N PHE A 112 -0.09 13.32 13.93
CA PHE A 112 0.48 13.57 12.60
C PHE A 112 0.09 12.48 11.59
N ALA A 113 0.08 11.21 12.01
CA ALA A 113 -0.40 10.10 11.19
C ALA A 113 -1.90 10.21 10.87
N ALA A 114 -2.72 10.69 11.82
CA ALA A 114 -4.15 10.93 11.60
C ALA A 114 -4.41 12.07 10.60
N ILE A 115 -3.61 13.14 10.63
CA ILE A 115 -3.73 14.28 9.71
C ILE A 115 -3.27 13.91 8.29
N THR A 116 -2.22 13.07 8.19
CA THR A 116 -1.62 12.69 6.90
C THR A 116 -2.27 11.47 6.25
N GLY A 117 -3.14 10.74 6.97
CA GLY A 117 -4.13 9.79 6.41
C GLY A 117 -3.58 8.57 5.67
N VAL A 118 -2.26 8.42 5.50
CA VAL A 118 -1.66 7.39 4.63
C VAL A 118 -0.52 6.67 5.35
N SER A 119 -0.73 5.38 5.64
CA SER A 119 0.27 4.48 6.22
C SER A 119 1.56 4.41 5.37
N VAL A 120 1.46 4.58 4.05
CA VAL A 120 2.60 4.64 3.11
C VAL A 120 3.43 5.92 3.29
N ALA A 121 2.81 7.05 3.62
CA ALA A 121 3.52 8.31 3.89
C ALA A 121 4.27 8.25 5.22
N SER A 122 3.69 7.61 6.24
CA SER A 122 4.38 7.32 7.50
C SER A 122 5.60 6.40 7.28
N ALA A 123 5.45 5.31 6.52
CA ALA A 123 6.54 4.41 6.17
C ALA A 123 7.67 5.09 5.33
N ALA A 124 7.31 5.99 4.40
CA ALA A 124 8.28 6.73 3.58
C ALA A 124 9.05 7.79 4.38
N VAL A 125 8.43 8.45 5.35
CA VAL A 125 9.10 9.44 6.21
C VAL A 125 10.03 8.74 7.20
N PHE A 126 9.60 7.64 7.83
CA PHE A 126 10.43 6.91 8.79
C PHE A 126 11.58 6.13 8.14
N SER A 127 11.43 5.63 6.92
CA SER A 127 12.54 5.00 6.16
C SER A 127 13.65 5.96 5.73
N LYS A 128 13.40 7.28 5.73
CA LYS A 128 14.43 8.29 5.48
C LYS A 128 15.19 8.69 6.76
N ILE A 129 14.66 8.32 7.93
CA ILE A 129 15.21 8.71 9.24
C ILE A 129 15.94 7.51 9.90
N ALA A 130 15.69 6.28 9.44
CA ALA A 130 16.44 5.06 9.76
C ALA A 130 17.64 4.88 8.83
#